data_AF-A0A258XEB0-F1
#
_entry.id   AF-A0A258XEB0-F1
#
_cell.length_a   1.000
_cell.length_b   1.000
_cell.length_c   1.000
_cell.angle_alpha   90.00
_cell.angle_beta   90.00
_cell.angle_gamma   90.00
#
_symmetry.space_group_name_H-M   'P 1'
#
loop_
_entity.id
_entity.type
_entity.pdbx_description
1 polymer ?
#
loop_
_entity_poly.entity_id
_entity_poly.type
_entity_poly.pdbx_seq_one_letter_code
_entity_poly.pdbx_strand_id
1 'polypeptide(L)'
;SPDVNDPGFREIDWDHLVDVYAEQVRALVEGGADFILIETVFDTLNAKAGVMSVRQVEKELGREIPIMMSMTLTDLSGRNLSGHTVEAFWYAIRHAKPLTIGLNCSFGATQLRPHVKTLSEIADTLIMVYPNAGLPNELCEYDEMPQTTAGLVKEWADHGQVNVLGGCCGSTPAHIAAMAQAVQGLAPRRTASPEVATRLAGLEPFIMAA
;
A
#
# COMPACT_ATOMS: atom_id res chain seq x y z
N SER A 1 5.27 -0.50 -22.81
CA SER A 1 5.03 -1.25 -24.04
C SER A 1 6.09 -2.32 -24.15
N PRO A 2 5.72 -3.60 -24.32
CA PRO A 2 6.67 -4.66 -24.67
C PRO A 2 7.16 -4.57 -26.13
N ASP A 3 6.48 -3.80 -26.98
CA ASP A 3 6.93 -3.51 -28.35
C ASP A 3 7.76 -2.23 -28.36
N VAL A 4 9.05 -2.38 -28.68
CA VAL A 4 10.02 -1.27 -28.78
C VAL A 4 9.62 -0.26 -29.87
N ASN A 5 8.89 -0.69 -30.89
CA ASN A 5 8.52 0.15 -32.03
C ASN A 5 7.18 0.87 -31.84
N ASP A 6 6.36 0.45 -30.88
CA ASP A 6 5.10 1.10 -30.55
C ASP A 6 5.06 1.46 -29.05
N PRO A 7 5.41 2.70 -28.67
CA PRO A 7 5.37 3.12 -27.27
C PRO A 7 3.94 3.13 -26.69
N GLY A 8 2.91 3.17 -27.54
CA GLY A 8 1.50 3.12 -27.17
C GLY A 8 0.97 1.70 -26.97
N PHE A 9 1.63 0.66 -27.50
CA PHE A 9 1.15 -0.71 -27.43
C PHE A 9 1.00 -1.21 -25.98
N ARG A 10 -0.12 -1.90 -25.74
CA ARG A 10 -0.47 -2.55 -24.48
C ARG A 10 -1.04 -3.93 -24.82
N GLU A 11 -0.51 -4.99 -24.21
CA GLU A 11 -1.01 -6.36 -24.39
C GLU A 11 -2.37 -6.58 -23.73
N ILE A 12 -2.62 -5.83 -22.66
CA ILE A 12 -3.87 -5.81 -21.91
C ILE A 12 -4.37 -4.38 -21.83
N ASP A 13 -5.69 -4.22 -21.87
CA ASP A 13 -6.34 -2.92 -21.70
C ASP A 13 -6.97 -2.79 -20.31
N TRP A 14 -7.56 -1.62 -20.09
CA TRP A 14 -8.20 -1.28 -18.83
C TRP A 14 -9.39 -2.19 -18.52
N ASP A 15 -10.27 -2.42 -19.49
CA ASP A 15 -11.50 -3.19 -19.30
C ASP A 15 -11.15 -4.65 -18.97
N HIS A 16 -10.17 -5.23 -19.66
CA HIS A 16 -9.65 -6.55 -19.36
C HIS A 16 -9.15 -6.68 -17.92
N LEU A 17 -8.34 -5.73 -17.44
CA LEU A 17 -7.84 -5.74 -16.05
C LEU A 17 -8.98 -5.61 -15.03
N VAL A 18 -9.94 -4.73 -15.29
CA VAL A 18 -11.10 -4.53 -14.41
C VAL A 18 -11.92 -5.82 -14.32
N ASP A 19 -12.18 -6.49 -15.44
CA ASP A 19 -12.96 -7.73 -15.48
C ASP A 19 -12.27 -8.86 -14.71
N VAL A 20 -10.95 -9.03 -14.90
CA VAL A 20 -10.15 -10.04 -14.17
C VAL A 20 -10.16 -9.78 -12.67
N TYR A 21 -9.96 -8.52 -12.23
CA TYR A 21 -10.05 -8.19 -10.82
C TYR A 21 -11.46 -8.36 -10.26
N ALA A 22 -12.50 -8.06 -11.03
CA ALA A 22 -13.89 -8.19 -10.59
C ALA A 22 -14.24 -9.66 -10.33
N GLU A 23 -13.76 -10.59 -11.15
CA GLU A 23 -13.90 -12.04 -10.92
C GLU A 23 -13.29 -12.45 -9.57
N GLN A 24 -12.06 -12.01 -9.28
CA GLN A 24 -11.37 -12.30 -8.03
C GLN A 24 -12.10 -11.69 -6.82
N VAL A 25 -12.56 -10.44 -6.95
CA VAL A 25 -13.32 -9.75 -5.90
C VAL A 25 -14.62 -10.51 -5.58
N ARG A 26 -15.38 -10.95 -6.60
CA ARG A 26 -16.60 -11.74 -6.39
C ARG A 26 -16.29 -13.02 -5.61
N ALA A 27 -15.27 -13.77 -6.03
CA ALA A 27 -14.89 -15.01 -5.37
C ALA A 27 -14.48 -14.80 -3.90
N LEU A 28 -13.68 -13.76 -3.61
CA LEU A 28 -13.27 -13.43 -2.25
C LEU A 28 -14.47 -13.02 -1.38
N VAL A 29 -15.37 -12.22 -1.93
CA VAL A 29 -16.58 -11.77 -1.25
C VAL A 29 -17.53 -12.94 -0.96
N GLU A 30 -17.76 -13.82 -1.94
CA GLU A 30 -18.54 -15.05 -1.76
C GLU A 30 -17.91 -15.98 -0.71
N GLY A 31 -16.58 -16.02 -0.65
CA GLY A 31 -15.82 -16.72 0.38
C GLY A 31 -15.91 -16.11 1.78
N GLY A 32 -16.56 -14.95 1.93
CA GLY A 32 -16.78 -14.29 3.22
C GLY A 32 -15.67 -13.35 3.66
N ALA A 33 -14.83 -12.85 2.73
CA ALA A 33 -13.82 -11.84 3.06
C ALA A 33 -14.47 -10.54 3.57
N ASP A 34 -13.95 -10.00 4.68
CA ASP A 34 -14.43 -8.76 5.29
C ASP A 34 -14.04 -7.51 4.49
N PHE A 35 -12.93 -7.57 3.75
CA PHE A 35 -12.38 -6.48 2.96
C PHE A 35 -11.56 -7.02 1.78
N ILE A 36 -11.30 -6.16 0.79
CA ILE A 36 -10.41 -6.44 -0.32
C ILE A 36 -9.12 -5.63 -0.16
N LEU A 37 -7.98 -6.32 -0.09
CA LEU A 37 -6.66 -5.69 -0.06
C LEU A 37 -6.07 -5.67 -1.48
N ILE A 38 -5.90 -4.46 -2.03
CA ILE A 38 -5.18 -4.23 -3.28
C ILE A 38 -3.74 -3.88 -2.90
N GLU A 39 -2.88 -4.91 -2.89
CA GLU A 39 -1.51 -4.79 -2.40
C GLU A 39 -0.42 -4.93 -3.45
N THR A 40 0.81 -4.60 -3.04
CA THR A 40 2.01 -4.63 -3.89
C THR A 40 1.80 -3.83 -5.17
N VAL A 41 1.11 -2.69 -5.03
CA VAL A 41 0.79 -1.81 -6.14
C VAL A 41 2.06 -1.12 -6.60
N PHE A 42 2.60 -1.58 -7.71
CA PHE A 42 3.74 -0.96 -8.39
C PHE A 42 3.30 0.03 -9.49
N ASP A 43 2.06 -0.08 -9.98
CA ASP A 43 1.48 0.79 -11.00
C ASP A 43 0.15 1.39 -10.54
N THR A 44 0.02 2.71 -10.66
CA THR A 44 -1.14 3.44 -10.15
C THR A 44 -2.40 3.21 -10.99
N LEU A 45 -2.26 2.98 -12.29
CA LEU A 45 -3.41 2.71 -13.17
C LEU A 45 -4.00 1.33 -12.85
N ASN A 46 -3.15 0.32 -12.64
CA ASN A 46 -3.57 -1.00 -12.19
C ASN A 46 -4.29 -0.92 -10.83
N ALA A 47 -3.79 -0.09 -9.90
CA ALA A 47 -4.47 0.17 -8.64
C ALA A 47 -5.90 0.69 -8.84
N LYS A 48 -6.09 1.64 -9.77
CA LYS A 48 -7.41 2.19 -10.08
C LYS A 48 -8.30 1.17 -10.77
N ALA A 49 -7.76 0.28 -11.59
CA ALA A 49 -8.52 -0.84 -12.17
C ALA A 49 -9.03 -1.77 -11.05
N GLY A 50 -8.18 -2.10 -10.07
CA GLY A 50 -8.58 -2.85 -8.87
C GLY A 50 -9.69 -2.14 -8.09
N VAL A 51 -9.56 -0.84 -7.84
CA VAL A 51 -10.62 -0.04 -7.19
C VAL A 51 -11.92 -0.09 -8.00
N MET A 52 -11.85 0.13 -9.31
CA MET A 52 -13.03 0.11 -10.18
C MET A 52 -13.73 -1.25 -10.16
N SER A 53 -12.97 -2.34 -10.17
CA SER A 53 -13.52 -3.69 -10.09
C SER A 53 -14.32 -3.91 -8.79
N VAL A 54 -13.82 -3.43 -7.65
CA VAL A 54 -14.56 -3.47 -6.39
C VAL A 54 -15.83 -2.64 -6.47
N ARG A 55 -15.79 -1.43 -7.05
CA ARG A 55 -16.97 -0.58 -7.22
C ARG A 55 -18.03 -1.21 -8.13
N GLN A 56 -17.64 -1.98 -9.14
CA GLN A 56 -18.58 -2.74 -9.97
C GLN A 56 -19.27 -3.83 -9.15
N VAL A 57 -18.51 -4.64 -8.41
CA VAL A 57 -19.06 -5.71 -7.58
C VAL A 57 -19.94 -5.16 -6.45
N GLU A 58 -19.58 -4.03 -5.82
CA GLU A 58 -20.44 -3.34 -4.86
C GLU A 58 -21.80 -2.98 -5.44
N LYS A 59 -21.82 -2.47 -6.67
CA LYS A 59 -23.06 -2.11 -7.39
C LYS A 59 -23.89 -3.35 -7.71
N GLU A 60 -23.26 -4.45 -8.11
CA GLU A 60 -23.94 -5.73 -8.36
C GLU A 60 -24.59 -6.29 -7.09
N LEU A 61 -23.87 -6.24 -5.95
CA LEU A 61 -24.32 -6.79 -4.67
C LEU A 61 -25.22 -5.84 -3.88
N GLY A 62 -25.29 -4.56 -4.25
CA GLY A 62 -26.05 -3.53 -3.53
C GLY A 62 -25.52 -3.24 -2.13
N ARG A 63 -24.22 -3.46 -1.87
CA ARG A 63 -23.57 -3.19 -0.58
C ARG A 63 -22.14 -2.71 -0.77
N GLU A 64 -21.63 -1.96 0.20
CA GLU A 64 -20.23 -1.55 0.22
C GLU A 64 -19.32 -2.74 0.56
N ILE A 65 -18.12 -2.71 0.00
CA ILE A 65 -17.01 -3.63 0.21
C ILE A 65 -15.82 -2.75 0.64
N PRO A 66 -15.40 -2.83 1.92
CA PRO A 66 -14.23 -2.08 2.38
C PRO A 66 -12.98 -2.48 1.58
N ILE A 67 -12.22 -1.48 1.15
CA ILE A 67 -10.95 -1.69 0.46
C ILE A 67 -9.78 -1.24 1.33
N MET A 68 -8.68 -1.96 1.23
CA MET A 68 -7.37 -1.57 1.77
C MET A 68 -6.40 -1.43 0.59
N MET A 69 -5.48 -0.46 0.68
CA MET A 69 -4.50 -0.17 -0.36
C MET A 69 -3.10 -0.33 0.19
N SER A 70 -2.21 -0.98 -0.55
CA SER A 70 -0.77 -0.96 -0.26
C SER A 70 0.08 -0.78 -1.51
N MET A 71 0.96 0.21 -1.47
CA MET A 71 1.92 0.50 -2.52
C MET A 71 3.26 -0.18 -2.24
N THR A 72 3.94 -0.60 -3.29
CA THR A 72 5.36 -0.98 -3.20
C THR A 72 6.25 0.04 -3.89
N LEU A 73 7.44 0.25 -3.34
CA LEU A 73 8.45 1.13 -3.90
C LEU A 73 9.45 0.29 -4.70
N THR A 74 9.90 0.79 -5.84
CA THR A 74 10.84 0.07 -6.71
C THR A 74 12.27 0.55 -6.57
N ASP A 75 12.48 1.73 -5.99
CA ASP A 75 13.81 2.29 -5.73
C ASP A 75 13.87 3.08 -4.43
N LEU A 76 15.10 3.42 -4.01
CA LEU A 76 15.36 4.24 -2.82
C LEU A 76 15.00 5.72 -3.01
N SER A 77 14.58 6.14 -4.22
CA SER A 77 14.06 7.49 -4.45
C SER A 77 12.61 7.64 -3.98
N GLY A 78 11.98 6.54 -3.55
CA GLY A 78 10.63 6.55 -2.99
C GLY A 78 9.54 6.51 -4.03
N ARG A 79 9.83 5.93 -5.21
CA ARG A 79 8.87 5.83 -6.31
C ARG A 79 8.38 4.41 -6.52
N ASN A 80 7.15 4.29 -7.00
CA ASN A 80 6.67 3.05 -7.60
C ASN A 80 7.16 2.93 -9.06
N LEU A 81 6.85 1.81 -9.73
CA LEU A 81 7.29 1.55 -11.11
C LEU A 81 6.74 2.58 -12.11
N SER A 82 5.54 3.11 -11.86
CA SER A 82 4.96 4.21 -12.65
C SER A 82 5.60 5.59 -12.38
N GLY A 83 6.57 5.67 -11.47
CA GLY A 83 7.34 6.86 -11.13
C GLY A 83 6.68 7.79 -10.11
N HIS A 84 5.53 7.41 -9.53
CA HIS A 84 4.85 8.18 -8.50
C HIS A 84 5.60 8.10 -7.17
N THR A 85 5.82 9.25 -6.54
CA THR A 85 6.15 9.31 -5.11
C THR A 85 4.96 8.84 -4.26
N VAL A 86 5.21 8.59 -2.97
CA VAL A 86 4.19 8.17 -1.99
C VAL A 86 3.04 9.18 -1.92
N GLU A 87 3.34 10.46 -1.95
CA GLU A 87 2.38 11.56 -1.91
C GLU A 87 1.56 11.64 -3.19
N ALA A 88 2.23 11.54 -4.35
CA ALA A 88 1.58 11.52 -5.65
C ALA A 88 0.61 10.34 -5.75
N PHE A 89 1.06 9.14 -5.33
CA PHE A 89 0.21 7.96 -5.28
C PHE A 89 -1.01 8.18 -4.39
N TRP A 90 -0.80 8.66 -3.15
CA TRP A 90 -1.90 8.92 -2.23
C TRP A 90 -2.93 9.90 -2.81
N TYR A 91 -2.48 11.01 -3.39
CA TYR A 91 -3.38 11.98 -4.03
C TYR A 91 -4.11 11.40 -5.24
N ALA A 92 -3.47 10.50 -5.99
CA ALA A 92 -4.08 9.83 -7.12
C ALA A 92 -5.17 8.83 -6.71
N ILE A 93 -5.06 8.18 -5.54
CA ILE A 93 -5.97 7.08 -5.14
C ILE A 93 -6.92 7.42 -3.97
N ARG A 94 -6.71 8.50 -3.22
CA ARG A 94 -7.49 8.79 -1.99
C ARG A 94 -9.00 8.92 -2.22
N HIS A 95 -9.42 9.27 -3.44
CA HIS A 95 -10.82 9.31 -3.84
C HIS A 95 -11.53 7.95 -3.69
N ALA A 96 -10.77 6.84 -3.67
CA ALA A 96 -11.26 5.51 -3.41
C ALA A 96 -11.70 5.29 -1.95
N LYS A 97 -11.38 6.21 -1.02
CA LYS A 97 -11.70 6.17 0.42
C LYS A 97 -11.36 4.82 1.08
N PRO A 98 -10.11 4.34 0.97
CA PRO A 98 -9.76 3.06 1.56
C PRO A 98 -9.75 3.12 3.09
N LEU A 99 -10.04 1.98 3.72
CA LEU A 99 -9.94 1.80 5.17
C LEU A 99 -8.50 1.98 5.65
N THR A 100 -7.53 1.49 4.87
CA THR A 100 -6.10 1.72 5.11
C THR A 100 -5.36 2.06 3.82
N ILE A 101 -4.29 2.84 3.95
CA ILE A 101 -3.24 2.99 2.96
C ILE A 101 -1.90 2.58 3.58
N GLY A 102 -0.98 2.02 2.81
CA GLY A 102 0.39 1.93 3.29
C GLY A 102 1.37 1.31 2.32
N LEU A 103 2.40 0.68 2.87
CA LEU A 103 3.60 0.26 2.16
C LEU A 103 3.93 -1.18 2.49
N ASN A 104 4.28 -1.95 1.46
CA ASN A 104 4.74 -3.32 1.60
C ASN A 104 5.76 -3.71 0.55
N CYS A 105 6.47 -4.81 0.81
CA CYS A 105 7.43 -5.43 -0.09
C CYS A 105 8.60 -4.50 -0.47
N SER A 106 9.46 -5.00 -1.38
CA SER A 106 10.72 -4.45 -1.90
C SER A 106 11.82 -4.15 -0.87
N PHE A 107 11.46 -3.65 0.30
CA PHE A 107 12.36 -3.06 1.27
C PHE A 107 12.03 -3.52 2.70
N GLY A 108 13.06 -3.48 3.56
CA GLY A 108 12.90 -3.64 5.00
C GLY A 108 12.42 -2.36 5.67
N ALA A 109 12.19 -2.44 6.98
CA ALA A 109 11.66 -1.32 7.78
C ALA A 109 12.57 -0.07 7.73
N THR A 110 13.88 -0.24 7.76
CA THR A 110 14.83 0.89 7.74
C THR A 110 14.65 1.77 6.50
N GLN A 111 14.55 1.17 5.33
CA GLN A 111 14.42 1.90 4.06
C GLN A 111 13.02 2.49 3.88
N LEU A 112 11.97 1.86 4.42
CA LEU A 112 10.61 2.40 4.34
C LEU A 112 10.36 3.56 5.31
N ARG A 113 11.18 3.74 6.36
CA ARG A 113 10.99 4.76 7.40
C ARG A 113 10.69 6.18 6.89
N PRO A 114 11.46 6.80 5.97
CA PRO A 114 11.15 8.14 5.48
C PRO A 114 9.77 8.20 4.80
N HIS A 115 9.41 7.17 4.06
CA HIS A 115 8.16 7.08 3.30
C HIS A 115 6.94 6.87 4.21
N VAL A 116 7.09 6.05 5.27
CA VAL A 116 6.06 5.89 6.31
C VAL A 116 5.80 7.21 7.02
N LYS A 117 6.87 7.95 7.37
CA LYS A 117 6.73 9.27 8.00
C LYS A 117 5.94 10.22 7.10
N THR A 118 6.35 10.39 5.85
CA THR A 118 5.67 11.25 4.88
C THR A 118 4.19 10.87 4.73
N LEU A 119 3.88 9.59 4.53
CA LEU A 119 2.51 9.12 4.40
C LEU A 119 1.68 9.40 5.66
N SER A 120 2.30 9.25 6.85
CA SER A 120 1.66 9.51 8.14
C SER A 120 1.22 10.95 8.35
N GLU A 121 1.87 11.90 7.69
CA GLU A 121 1.53 13.33 7.79
C GLU A 121 0.35 13.71 6.88
N ILE A 122 0.13 12.98 5.77
CA ILE A 122 -0.82 13.39 4.71
C ILE A 122 -2.05 12.48 4.56
N ALA A 123 -1.99 11.24 5.04
CA ALA A 123 -3.11 10.29 4.91
C ALA A 123 -4.23 10.63 5.90
N ASP A 124 -5.43 10.87 5.38
CA ASP A 124 -6.65 11.08 6.18
C ASP A 124 -7.38 9.77 6.52
N THR A 125 -6.70 8.63 6.34
CA THR A 125 -7.17 7.29 6.68
C THR A 125 -6.13 6.55 7.55
N LEU A 126 -6.43 5.30 7.93
CA LEU A 126 -5.55 4.46 8.72
C LEU A 126 -4.32 4.03 7.89
N ILE A 127 -3.21 3.77 8.57
CA ILE A 127 -1.97 3.34 7.94
C ILE A 127 -1.62 1.90 8.28
N MET A 128 -1.40 1.09 7.25
CA MET A 128 -0.98 -0.31 7.37
C MET A 128 0.37 -0.53 6.70
N VAL A 129 1.41 -0.86 7.46
CA VAL A 129 2.76 -1.07 6.92
C VAL A 129 3.25 -2.45 7.27
N TYR A 130 3.77 -3.17 6.27
CA TYR A 130 4.24 -4.54 6.44
C TYR A 130 5.49 -4.76 5.58
N PRO A 131 6.68 -4.44 6.13
CA PRO A 131 7.95 -4.53 5.41
C PRO A 131 8.36 -5.99 5.16
N ASN A 132 9.35 -6.17 4.29
CA ASN A 132 10.10 -7.42 4.26
C ASN A 132 10.93 -7.59 5.55
N ALA A 133 11.32 -8.82 5.86
CA ALA A 133 12.29 -9.12 6.92
C ALA A 133 13.71 -8.76 6.43
N GLY A 134 13.98 -7.46 6.28
CA GLY A 134 15.19 -6.93 5.68
C GLY A 134 15.21 -7.03 4.13
N LEU A 135 16.40 -6.88 3.57
CA LEU A 135 16.66 -7.12 2.15
C LEU A 135 17.02 -8.58 1.92
N PRO A 136 16.65 -9.18 0.77
CA PRO A 136 17.07 -10.54 0.45
C PRO A 136 18.60 -10.60 0.28
N ASN A 137 19.20 -11.69 0.74
CA ASN A 137 20.61 -11.98 0.56
C ASN A 137 20.89 -12.51 -0.87
N GLU A 138 22.15 -12.85 -1.18
CA GLU A 138 22.57 -13.34 -2.50
C GLU A 138 21.89 -14.66 -2.91
N LEU A 139 21.31 -15.39 -1.95
CA LEU A 139 20.54 -16.62 -2.15
C LEU A 139 19.03 -16.38 -2.24
N CYS A 140 18.59 -15.11 -2.27
CA CYS A 140 17.20 -14.69 -2.21
C CYS A 140 16.48 -15.08 -0.89
N GLU A 141 17.23 -15.29 0.19
CA GLU A 141 16.71 -15.57 1.54
C GLU A 141 16.70 -14.32 2.41
N TYR A 142 15.95 -14.36 3.52
CA TYR A 142 15.81 -13.23 4.45
C TYR A 142 16.38 -13.59 5.81
N ASP A 143 17.48 -12.91 6.18
CA ASP A 143 18.26 -13.21 7.39
C ASP A 143 17.88 -12.34 8.60
N GLU A 144 16.99 -11.35 8.42
CA GLU A 144 16.59 -10.47 9.52
C GLU A 144 15.83 -11.28 10.58
N MET A 145 16.25 -11.15 11.83
CA MET A 145 15.67 -11.89 12.94
C MET A 145 14.36 -11.23 13.42
N PRO A 146 13.42 -12.02 13.98
CA PRO A 146 12.13 -11.51 14.49
C PRO A 146 12.24 -10.27 15.38
N GLN A 147 13.19 -10.27 16.33
CA GLN A 147 13.37 -9.18 17.29
C GLN A 147 13.94 -7.92 16.61
N THR A 148 14.73 -8.08 15.55
CA THR A 148 15.26 -6.97 14.76
C THR A 148 14.13 -6.26 14.03
N THR A 149 13.33 -7.00 13.25
CA THR A 149 12.16 -6.44 12.56
C THR A 149 11.20 -5.79 13.56
N ALA A 150 10.92 -6.46 14.68
CA ALA A 150 10.05 -5.94 15.73
C ALA A 150 10.54 -4.62 16.33
N GLY A 151 11.85 -4.50 16.59
CA GLY A 151 12.45 -3.26 17.08
C GLY A 151 12.30 -2.12 16.08
N LEU A 152 12.56 -2.38 14.80
CA LEU A 152 12.47 -1.36 13.75
C LEU A 152 11.03 -0.87 13.53
N VAL A 153 10.05 -1.77 13.46
CA VAL A 153 8.64 -1.36 13.26
C VAL A 153 8.04 -0.72 14.51
N LYS A 154 8.54 -1.07 15.71
CA LYS A 154 8.14 -0.43 16.96
C LYS A 154 8.44 1.06 16.94
N GLU A 155 9.54 1.49 16.33
CA GLU A 155 9.84 2.92 16.20
C GLU A 155 8.71 3.69 15.50
N TRP A 156 8.11 3.12 14.46
CA TRP A 156 6.96 3.75 13.79
C TRP A 156 5.74 3.85 14.72
N ALA A 157 5.49 2.80 15.51
CA ALA A 157 4.40 2.78 16.49
C ALA A 157 4.63 3.79 17.63
N ASP A 158 5.86 3.87 18.16
CA ASP A 158 6.24 4.84 19.20
C ASP A 158 6.06 6.29 18.73
N HIS A 159 6.31 6.56 17.46
CA HIS A 159 6.08 7.86 16.84
C HIS A 159 4.64 8.09 16.39
N GLY A 160 3.73 7.13 16.62
CA GLY A 160 2.32 7.24 16.22
C GLY A 160 2.15 7.38 14.70
N GLN A 161 2.97 6.69 13.91
CA GLN A 161 2.98 6.79 12.45
C GLN A 161 2.13 5.72 11.75
N VAL A 162 1.77 4.66 12.46
CA VAL A 162 1.06 3.49 11.90
C VAL A 162 -0.15 3.11 12.75
N ASN A 163 -1.12 2.44 12.12
CA ASN A 163 -2.30 1.86 12.77
C ASN A 163 -2.26 0.34 12.79
N VAL A 164 -1.75 -0.27 11.72
CA VAL A 164 -1.62 -1.71 11.54
C VAL A 164 -0.20 -2.04 11.11
N LEU A 165 0.37 -3.09 11.70
CA LEU A 165 1.67 -3.64 11.35
C LEU A 165 1.52 -5.08 10.91
N GLY A 166 2.31 -5.48 9.92
CA GLY A 166 2.39 -6.87 9.46
C GLY A 166 3.79 -7.18 8.94
N GLY A 167 3.90 -8.30 8.24
CA GLY A 167 5.13 -8.70 7.56
C GLY A 167 4.86 -9.15 6.13
N CYS A 168 5.77 -8.83 5.21
CA CYS A 168 5.74 -9.27 3.82
C CYS A 168 6.76 -10.41 3.62
N CYS A 169 7.55 -10.39 2.54
CA CYS A 169 8.50 -11.44 2.23
C CYS A 169 9.55 -11.61 3.35
N GLY A 170 9.87 -12.86 3.67
CA GLY A 170 10.80 -13.23 4.74
C GLY A 170 10.21 -13.23 6.15
N SER A 171 9.05 -12.58 6.35
CA SER A 171 8.39 -12.60 7.66
C SER A 171 7.79 -13.97 7.97
N THR A 172 7.91 -14.38 9.23
CA THR A 172 7.39 -15.67 9.73
C THR A 172 6.43 -15.44 10.90
N PRO A 173 5.69 -16.47 11.37
CA PRO A 173 4.86 -16.32 12.58
C PRO A 173 5.64 -15.80 13.80
N ALA A 174 6.93 -16.13 13.92
CA ALA A 174 7.79 -15.59 14.97
C ALA A 174 8.02 -14.08 14.84
N HIS A 175 8.15 -13.56 13.60
CA HIS A 175 8.22 -12.12 13.34
C HIS A 175 6.91 -11.44 13.76
N ILE A 176 5.76 -11.98 13.36
CA ILE A 176 4.45 -11.43 13.72
C ILE A 176 4.28 -11.39 15.25
N ALA A 177 4.64 -12.48 15.94
CA ALA A 177 4.55 -12.55 17.40
C ALA A 177 5.46 -11.52 18.09
N ALA A 178 6.71 -11.37 17.62
CA ALA A 178 7.64 -10.39 18.16
C ALA A 178 7.15 -8.95 17.92
N MET A 179 6.62 -8.65 16.73
CA MET A 179 6.04 -7.33 16.43
C MET A 179 4.84 -7.03 17.34
N ALA A 180 3.91 -7.97 17.48
CA ALA A 180 2.74 -7.81 18.34
C ALA A 180 3.12 -7.55 19.80
N GLN A 181 4.12 -8.28 20.33
CA GLN A 181 4.64 -8.06 21.68
C GLN A 181 5.31 -6.68 21.81
N ALA A 182 6.10 -6.27 20.82
CA ALA A 182 6.86 -5.02 20.86
C ALA A 182 5.97 -3.77 20.88
N VAL A 183 4.80 -3.81 20.24
CA VAL A 183 3.86 -2.67 20.16
C VAL A 183 2.70 -2.76 21.14
N GLN A 184 2.67 -3.79 21.99
CA GLN A 184 1.60 -3.97 22.97
C GLN A 184 1.47 -2.76 23.90
N GLY A 185 0.26 -2.22 24.00
CA GLY A 185 -0.05 -1.07 24.86
C GLY A 185 0.26 0.30 24.24
N LEU A 186 0.84 0.35 23.04
CA LEU A 186 1.01 1.61 22.31
C LEU A 186 -0.32 2.08 21.70
N ALA A 187 -0.52 3.39 21.67
CA ALA A 187 -1.69 3.97 21.02
C ALA A 187 -1.49 3.96 19.49
N PRO A 188 -2.55 3.68 18.71
CA PRO A 188 -2.47 3.76 17.26
C PRO A 188 -2.32 5.21 16.80
N ARG A 189 -1.78 5.40 15.59
CA ARG A 189 -1.74 6.70 14.92
C ARG A 189 -3.11 7.38 14.90
N ARG A 190 -3.13 8.70 15.16
CA ARG A 190 -4.31 9.54 14.89
C ARG A 190 -4.32 9.94 13.41
N THR A 191 -5.47 9.82 12.76
CA THR A 191 -5.63 10.22 11.36
C THR A 191 -5.37 11.71 11.18
N ALA A 192 -4.58 12.07 10.18
CA ALA A 192 -4.32 13.46 9.85
C ALA A 192 -5.60 14.16 9.36
N SER A 193 -5.68 15.47 9.55
CA SER A 193 -6.72 16.33 8.99
C SER A 193 -6.05 17.34 8.06
N PRO A 194 -5.65 16.93 6.84
CA PRO A 194 -4.94 17.80 5.92
C PRO A 194 -5.84 18.99 5.50
N GLU A 195 -5.22 20.16 5.30
CA GLU A 195 -5.92 21.37 4.85
C GLU A 195 -6.66 21.12 3.53
N VAL A 196 -7.86 21.70 3.38
CA VAL A 196 -8.60 21.62 2.12
C VAL A 196 -7.87 22.43 1.05
N ALA A 197 -7.34 21.73 0.05
CA ALA A 197 -6.63 22.32 -1.08
C ALA A 197 -6.76 21.42 -2.31
N THR A 198 -6.68 22.01 -3.50
CA THR A 198 -6.67 21.24 -4.75
C THR A 198 -5.34 20.50 -4.85
N ARG A 199 -5.44 19.16 -4.89
CA ARG A 199 -4.30 18.24 -4.95
C ARG A 199 -4.37 17.45 -6.24
N LEU A 200 -3.32 17.55 -7.05
CA LEU A 200 -3.16 16.82 -8.29
C LEU A 200 -1.94 15.91 -8.17
N ALA A 201 -1.90 14.87 -9.00
CA ALA A 201 -0.80 13.93 -9.07
C ALA A 201 -0.35 13.77 -10.52
N GLY A 202 0.90 14.15 -10.79
CA GLY A 202 1.69 13.60 -11.89
C GLY A 202 2.68 12.57 -11.31
N LEU A 203 3.91 12.55 -11.81
CA LEU A 203 5.00 11.82 -11.13
C LEU A 203 5.26 12.36 -9.70
N GLU A 204 5.05 13.67 -9.54
CA GLU A 204 5.12 14.40 -8.28
C GLU A 204 3.72 14.87 -7.83
N PRO A 205 3.53 15.09 -6.51
CA PRO A 205 2.36 15.78 -6.03
C PRO A 205 2.39 17.25 -6.46
N PHE A 206 1.23 17.79 -6.79
CA PHE A 206 1.04 19.23 -6.95
C PHE A 206 -0.09 19.70 -6.04
N ILE A 207 0.21 20.68 -5.19
CA ILE A 207 -0.77 21.34 -4.33
C ILE A 207 -0.93 22.76 -4.86
N MET A 208 -2.13 23.09 -5.32
CA MET A 208 -2.43 24.42 -5.83
C MET A 208 -2.37 25.43 -4.67
N ALA A 209 -1.60 26.50 -4.83
CA ALA A 209 -1.60 27.61 -3.89
C ALA A 209 -2.99 28.27 -3.83
N ALA A 210 -3.37 28.71 -2.64
CA ALA A 210 -4.63 29.42 -2.39
C ALA A 210 -4.62 30.83 -2.99
#